data_AF-A0A9N9K854-F1
#
_entry.id   AF-A0A9N9K854-F1
#
_cell.length_a   1.000
_cell.length_b   1.000
_cell.length_c   1.000
_cell.angle_alpha   90.00
_cell.angle_beta   90.00
_cell.angle_gamma   90.00
#
_symmetry.space_group_name_H-M   'P 1'
#
loop_
_entity.id
_entity.type
_entity.pdbx_description
1 polymer ?
#
loop_
_entity_poly.entity_id
_entity_poly.type
_entity_poly.pdbx_seq_one_letter_code
_entity_poly.pdbx_strand_id
1 'polypeptide(L)'
;MSKQTKSQGEELWKNRVEKINAELFTLTYGSIVAQLVKDYEDYQEVNKQLEKMGYNIGVRLIEDFLARSSLGRCSNFRETADVIAKVGFKMFLNITPTLANWSANEKEFSLIFDENPLAEFVELPDEEAASEIWYSNILCGVLRGSLEM
;
A
#
# COMPACT_ATOMS: atom_id res chain seq x y z
N MET A 1 8.94 -2.87 -21.46
CA MET A 1 8.91 -2.24 -20.12
C MET A 1 8.10 -3.06 -19.12
N SER A 2 6.78 -3.22 -19.26
CA SER A 2 5.93 -3.99 -18.31
C SER A 2 6.46 -5.38 -17.84
N LYS A 3 6.96 -6.24 -18.75
CA LYS A 3 7.57 -7.54 -18.38
C LYS A 3 8.87 -7.40 -17.58
N GLN A 4 9.66 -6.37 -17.88
CA GLN A 4 10.94 -6.08 -17.22
C GLN A 4 10.69 -5.58 -15.80
N THR A 5 9.71 -4.69 -15.61
CA THR A 5 9.27 -4.18 -14.30
C THR A 5 8.77 -5.31 -13.39
N LYS A 6 8.00 -6.26 -13.92
CA LYS A 6 7.54 -7.43 -13.16
C LYS A 6 8.70 -8.33 -12.72
N SER A 7 9.62 -8.65 -13.64
CA SER A 7 10.80 -9.46 -13.33
C SER A 7 11.68 -8.80 -12.26
N GLN A 8 11.84 -7.48 -12.33
CA GLN A 8 12.60 -6.71 -11.36
C GLN A 8 11.97 -6.76 -9.97
N GLY A 9 10.64 -6.60 -9.87
CA GLY A 9 9.92 -6.74 -8.60
C GLY A 9 10.11 -8.12 -7.96
N GLU A 10 10.05 -9.19 -8.76
CA GLU A 10 10.30 -10.56 -8.26
C GLU A 10 11.75 -10.78 -7.80
N GLU A 11 12.73 -10.22 -8.52
CA GLU A 11 14.14 -10.32 -8.14
C GLU A 11 14.43 -9.56 -6.84
N LEU A 12 13.87 -8.36 -6.70
CA LEU A 12 14.01 -7.54 -5.50
C LEU A 12 13.41 -8.24 -4.28
N TRP A 13 12.19 -8.76 -4.41
CA TRP A 13 11.56 -9.56 -3.36
C TRP A 13 12.41 -10.75 -2.95
N LYS A 14 13.05 -11.46 -3.89
CA LYS A 14 13.83 -12.66 -3.58
C LYS A 14 15.17 -12.35 -2.93
N ASN A 15 15.87 -11.31 -3.40
CA ASN A 15 17.31 -11.16 -3.16
C ASN A 15 17.70 -9.93 -2.35
N ARG A 16 16.81 -8.92 -2.20
CA ARG A 16 17.19 -7.60 -1.67
C ARG A 16 16.30 -7.09 -0.55
N VAL A 17 15.39 -7.89 -0.03
CA VAL A 17 14.47 -7.50 1.04
C VAL A 17 14.60 -8.48 2.20
N GLU A 18 14.83 -7.94 3.40
CA GLU A 18 14.72 -8.69 4.63
C GLU A 18 13.25 -8.88 4.98
N LYS A 19 12.87 -10.10 5.34
CA LYS A 19 11.46 -10.48 5.52
C LYS A 19 11.19 -10.85 6.96
N ILE A 20 10.01 -10.45 7.42
CA ILE A 20 9.43 -10.90 8.68
C ILE A 20 8.19 -11.75 8.38
N ASN A 21 7.69 -12.46 9.39
CA ASN A 21 6.44 -13.20 9.26
C ASN A 21 5.29 -12.22 8.95
N ALA A 22 4.47 -12.54 7.95
CA ALA A 22 3.34 -11.71 7.53
C ALA A 22 2.28 -11.57 8.63
N GLU A 23 1.97 -12.66 9.34
CA GLU A 23 0.98 -12.66 10.44
C GLU A 23 1.39 -11.71 11.56
N LEU A 24 2.69 -11.61 11.86
CA LEU A 24 3.19 -10.66 12.85
C LEU A 24 2.83 -9.23 12.46
N PHE A 25 3.00 -8.88 11.18
CA PHE A 25 2.65 -7.56 10.67
C PHE A 25 1.13 -7.34 10.66
N THR A 26 0.36 -8.32 10.19
CA THR A 26 -1.10 -8.28 10.14
C THR A 26 -1.72 -8.10 11.54
N LEU A 27 -1.28 -8.88 12.52
CA LEU A 27 -1.75 -8.77 13.91
C LEU A 27 -1.34 -7.46 14.57
N THR A 28 -0.13 -6.97 14.27
CA THR A 28 0.33 -5.65 14.74
C THR A 28 -0.56 -4.54 14.17
N TYR A 29 -0.83 -4.58 12.86
CA TYR A 29 -1.69 -3.62 12.20
C TYR A 29 -3.13 -3.67 12.74
N GLY A 30 -3.69 -4.88 12.89
CA GLY A 30 -5.02 -5.07 13.47
C GLY A 30 -5.13 -4.53 14.89
N SER A 31 -4.08 -4.70 15.71
CA SER A 31 -4.02 -4.12 17.05
C SER A 31 -4.03 -2.59 17.03
N ILE A 32 -3.32 -1.96 16.09
CA ILE A 32 -3.32 -0.50 15.91
C ILE A 32 -4.72 -0.03 15.50
N VAL A 33 -5.35 -0.66 14.51
CA VAL A 33 -6.70 -0.27 14.06
C VAL A 33 -7.72 -0.44 15.19
N ALA A 34 -7.70 -1.57 15.90
CA ALA A 34 -8.60 -1.81 17.03
C ALA A 34 -8.41 -0.78 18.15
N GLN A 35 -7.17 -0.40 18.44
CA GLN A 35 -6.86 0.63 19.42
C GLN A 35 -7.37 2.01 18.97
N LEU A 36 -7.18 2.39 17.70
CA LEU A 36 -7.69 3.65 17.16
C LEU A 36 -9.22 3.72 17.19
N VAL A 37 -9.91 2.64 16.81
CA VAL A 37 -11.38 2.58 16.89
C VAL A 37 -11.87 2.79 18.32
N LYS A 38 -11.20 2.17 19.29
CA LYS A 38 -11.52 2.33 20.71
C LYS A 38 -11.25 3.74 21.24
N ASP A 39 -10.18 4.40 20.77
CA ASP A 39 -9.77 5.70 21.28
C ASP A 39 -10.56 6.87 20.69
N TYR A 40 -10.99 6.76 19.42
CA TYR A 40 -11.68 7.84 18.71
C TYR A 40 -13.19 7.71 18.70
N GLU A 41 -13.75 6.50 18.76
CA GLU A 41 -15.19 6.23 18.65
C GLU A 41 -15.85 6.82 17.37
N ASP A 42 -15.04 7.25 16.39
CA ASP A 42 -15.45 7.85 15.10
C ASP A 42 -14.58 7.26 13.97
N TYR A 43 -15.21 6.48 13.08
CA TYR A 43 -14.54 5.82 11.96
C TYR A 43 -13.92 6.80 10.95
N GLN A 44 -14.52 7.98 10.75
CA GLN A 44 -13.96 9.00 9.86
C GLN A 44 -12.67 9.57 10.42
N GLU A 45 -12.59 9.78 11.73
CA GLU A 45 -11.36 10.24 12.37
C GLU A 45 -10.29 9.15 12.35
N VAL A 46 -10.67 7.88 12.58
CA VAL A 46 -9.77 6.73 12.41
C VAL A 46 -9.17 6.69 11.00
N ASN A 47 -10.00 6.87 9.97
CA ASN A 47 -9.53 6.89 8.58
C ASN A 47 -8.49 7.99 8.33
N LYS A 48 -8.68 9.19 8.90
CA LYS A 48 -7.69 10.29 8.81
C LYS A 48 -6.39 9.94 9.52
N GLN A 49 -6.46 9.32 10.69
CA GLN A 49 -5.25 8.93 11.43
C GLN A 49 -4.48 7.82 10.71
N LEU A 50 -5.16 6.83 10.13
CA LEU A 50 -4.55 5.78 9.32
C LEU A 50 -3.83 6.36 8.09
N GLU A 51 -4.49 7.27 7.38
CA GLU A 51 -3.89 7.96 6.22
C GLU A 51 -2.66 8.76 6.64
N LYS A 52 -2.76 9.56 7.70
CA LYS A 52 -1.65 10.38 8.21
C LYS A 52 -0.46 9.52 8.67
N MET A 53 -0.74 8.40 9.34
CA MET A 53 0.29 7.44 9.73
C MET A 53 0.97 6.86 8.48
N GLY A 54 0.18 6.46 7.49
CA GLY A 54 0.66 5.96 6.21
C GLY A 54 1.55 6.98 5.49
N TYR A 55 1.15 8.25 5.44
CA TYR A 55 1.93 9.32 4.82
C TYR A 55 3.34 9.44 5.41
N ASN A 56 3.44 9.50 6.74
CA ASN A 56 4.74 9.60 7.41
C ASN A 56 5.61 8.35 7.18
N ILE A 57 5.00 7.18 7.05
CA ILE A 57 5.70 5.95 6.65
C ILE A 57 6.18 6.06 5.21
N GLY A 58 5.32 6.48 4.28
CA GLY A 58 5.61 6.62 2.85
C GLY A 58 6.79 7.55 2.57
N VAL A 59 6.83 8.72 3.22
CA VAL A 59 7.94 9.69 3.09
C VAL A 59 9.30 9.08 3.46
N ARG A 60 9.33 8.11 4.39
CA ARG A 60 10.56 7.41 4.79
C ARG A 60 10.82 6.19 3.92
N LEU A 61 9.77 5.51 3.48
CA LEU A 61 9.84 4.25 2.74
C LEU A 61 10.37 4.46 1.32
N ILE A 62 10.07 5.60 0.70
CA ILE A 62 10.49 5.90 -0.67
C ILE A 62 12.01 5.92 -0.85
N GLU A 63 12.76 6.38 0.15
CA GLU A 63 14.23 6.38 0.10
C GLU A 63 14.80 4.96 0.05
N ASP A 64 14.29 4.05 0.88
CA ASP A 64 14.68 2.63 0.88
C ASP A 64 14.25 1.95 -0.43
N PHE A 65 13.05 2.26 -0.94
CA PHE A 65 12.58 1.76 -2.23
C PHE A 65 13.52 2.15 -3.37
N LEU A 66 13.91 3.42 -3.48
CA LEU A 66 14.80 3.91 -4.52
C LEU A 66 16.21 3.31 -4.38
N ALA A 67 16.72 3.22 -3.15
CA ALA A 67 18.04 2.64 -2.88
C ALA A 67 18.11 1.16 -3.30
N ARG A 68 17.08 0.37 -3.01
CA ARG A 68 17.06 -1.07 -3.33
C ARG A 68 16.73 -1.37 -4.78
N SER A 69 15.76 -0.64 -5.34
CA SER A 69 15.29 -0.88 -6.71
C SER A 69 16.25 -0.37 -7.78
N SER A 70 17.10 0.61 -7.43
CA SER A 70 17.98 1.32 -8.39
C SER A 70 17.21 1.91 -9.58
N LEU A 71 15.92 2.23 -9.39
CA LEU A 71 15.09 2.87 -10.40
C LEU A 71 15.37 4.38 -10.44
N GLY A 72 15.37 4.94 -11.64
CA GLY A 72 15.35 6.39 -11.84
C GLY A 72 13.97 6.98 -11.59
N ARG A 73 13.85 8.31 -11.76
CA ARG A 73 12.54 8.98 -11.73
C ARG A 73 11.66 8.49 -12.88
N CYS A 74 10.40 8.19 -12.57
CA CYS A 74 9.41 7.82 -13.58
C CYS A 74 9.08 9.02 -14.47
N SER A 75 8.85 8.77 -15.76
CA SER A 75 8.70 9.79 -16.79
C SER A 75 7.26 10.29 -16.91
N ASN A 76 6.29 9.43 -16.62
CA ASN A 76 4.86 9.70 -16.73
C ASN A 76 4.07 8.91 -15.69
N PHE A 77 2.83 9.33 -15.45
CA PHE A 77 1.99 8.73 -14.41
C PHE A 77 1.65 7.24 -14.68
N ARG A 78 1.66 6.83 -15.95
CA ARG A 78 1.43 5.44 -16.35
C ARG A 78 2.59 4.53 -15.97
N GLU A 79 3.81 5.02 -16.15
CA GLU A 79 5.02 4.35 -15.68
C GLU A 79 5.03 4.28 -14.16
N THR A 80 4.67 5.37 -13.48
CA THR A 80 4.54 5.38 -12.01
C THR A 80 3.58 4.30 -11.52
N ALA A 81 2.41 4.18 -12.15
CA ALA A 81 1.41 3.16 -11.81
C ALA A 81 1.97 1.73 -11.99
N ASP A 82 2.67 1.47 -13.09
CA ASP A 82 3.32 0.18 -13.35
C ASP A 82 4.40 -0.13 -12.31
N VAL A 83 5.22 0.85 -11.92
CA VAL A 83 6.27 0.69 -10.91
C VAL A 83 5.67 0.42 -9.52
N ILE A 84 4.63 1.17 -9.13
CA ILE A 84 3.91 0.93 -7.87
C ILE A 84 3.38 -0.50 -7.82
N ALA A 85 2.61 -0.90 -8.84
CA ALA A 85 1.92 -2.18 -8.83
C ALA A 85 2.88 -3.38 -8.93
N LYS A 86 3.89 -3.31 -9.81
CA LYS A 86 4.74 -4.46 -10.15
C LYS A 86 6.04 -4.51 -9.36
N VAL A 87 6.52 -3.38 -8.84
CA VAL A 87 7.76 -3.31 -8.05
C VAL A 87 7.47 -2.98 -6.60
N GLY A 88 6.78 -1.87 -6.32
CA GLY A 88 6.54 -1.40 -4.95
C GLY A 88 5.76 -2.40 -4.11
N PHE A 89 4.54 -2.73 -4.51
CA PHE A 89 3.71 -3.72 -3.82
C PHE A 89 4.35 -5.12 -3.79
N LYS A 90 5.08 -5.48 -4.85
CA LYS A 90 5.77 -6.77 -4.90
C LYS A 90 6.94 -6.83 -3.91
N MET A 91 7.69 -5.74 -3.77
CA MET A 91 8.83 -5.64 -2.87
C MET A 91 8.42 -5.62 -1.40
N PHE A 92 7.33 -4.95 -1.05
CA PHE A 92 6.96 -4.78 0.36
C PHE A 92 5.94 -5.80 0.86
N LEU A 93 4.94 -6.15 0.04
CA LEU A 93 3.81 -6.97 0.45
C LEU A 93 3.68 -8.28 -0.34
N ASN A 94 4.61 -8.55 -1.26
CA ASN A 94 4.60 -9.71 -2.17
C ASN A 94 3.36 -9.83 -3.09
N ILE A 95 2.53 -8.80 -3.17
CA ILE A 95 1.35 -8.77 -4.03
C ILE A 95 1.61 -8.01 -5.33
N THR A 96 0.75 -8.18 -6.32
CA THR A 96 0.80 -7.42 -7.58
C THR A 96 -0.61 -6.98 -7.93
N PRO A 97 -1.05 -5.78 -7.49
CA PRO A 97 -2.37 -5.28 -7.82
C PRO A 97 -2.57 -5.13 -9.33
N THR A 98 -3.81 -5.30 -9.75
CA THR A 98 -4.23 -5.08 -11.13
C THR A 98 -4.51 -3.60 -11.35
N LEU A 99 -3.87 -3.02 -12.36
CA LEU A 99 -4.14 -1.65 -12.79
C LEU A 99 -5.39 -1.62 -13.68
N ALA A 100 -6.39 -0.85 -13.29
CA ALA A 100 -7.66 -0.74 -14.01
C ALA A 100 -8.21 0.70 -13.98
N ASN A 101 -9.37 0.90 -14.63
CA ASN A 101 -10.16 2.14 -14.57
C ASN A 101 -9.34 3.42 -14.86
N TRP A 102 -8.55 3.40 -15.92
CA TRP A 102 -7.82 4.59 -16.37
C TRP A 102 -8.79 5.66 -16.86
N SER A 103 -8.62 6.88 -16.35
CA SER A 103 -9.34 8.04 -16.87
C SER A 103 -8.90 8.38 -18.30
N ALA A 104 -9.77 9.02 -19.08
CA ALA A 104 -9.47 9.40 -20.47
C ALA A 104 -8.27 10.36 -20.59
N ASN A 105 -7.97 11.10 -19.52
CA ASN A 105 -6.83 12.03 -19.45
C ASN A 105 -5.56 11.39 -18.85
N GLU A 106 -5.57 10.09 -18.53
CA GLU A 106 -4.48 9.33 -17.91
C GLU A 106 -3.95 9.92 -16.58
N LYS A 107 -4.79 10.67 -15.86
CA LYS A 107 -4.46 11.28 -14.56
C LYS A 107 -4.96 10.48 -13.36
N GLU A 108 -5.80 9.48 -13.59
CA GLU A 108 -6.39 8.65 -12.55
C GLU A 108 -6.37 7.19 -13.01
N PHE A 109 -6.12 6.30 -12.05
CA PHE A 109 -6.21 4.86 -12.23
C PHE A 109 -6.62 4.21 -10.90
N SER A 110 -7.08 2.97 -10.96
CA SER A 110 -7.37 2.15 -9.79
C SER A 110 -6.34 1.03 -9.63
N LEU A 111 -5.95 0.78 -8.38
CA LEU A 111 -5.22 -0.42 -7.96
C LEU A 111 -6.23 -1.40 -7.37
N ILE A 112 -6.41 -2.53 -8.03
CA ILE A 112 -7.34 -3.57 -7.58
C ILE A 112 -6.53 -4.69 -6.93
N PHE A 113 -6.85 -5.01 -5.68
CA PHE A 113 -6.28 -6.13 -4.94
C PHE A 113 -7.24 -7.32 -5.01
N ASP A 114 -6.77 -8.45 -5.55
CA ASP A 114 -7.53 -9.71 -5.48
C ASP A 114 -7.45 -10.31 -4.06
N GLU A 115 -6.29 -10.14 -3.42
CA GLU A 115 -6.01 -10.57 -2.05
C GLU A 115 -5.36 -9.41 -1.28
N ASN A 116 -5.92 -9.07 -0.12
CA ASN A 116 -5.39 -8.02 0.75
C ASN A 116 -4.65 -8.65 1.94
N PRO A 117 -3.31 -8.62 1.98
CA PRO A 117 -2.54 -9.27 3.03
C PRO A 117 -2.73 -8.62 4.42
N LEU A 118 -3.20 -7.36 4.46
CA LEU A 118 -3.48 -6.68 5.73
C LEU A 118 -4.78 -7.13 6.36
N ALA A 119 -5.74 -7.62 5.56
CA ALA A 119 -7.08 -7.96 6.03
C ALA A 119 -7.22 -9.45 6.34
N GLU A 120 -6.11 -10.21 6.35
CA GLU A 120 -6.12 -11.60 6.78
C GLU A 120 -6.57 -11.67 8.25
N PHE A 121 -7.60 -12.46 8.54
CA PHE A 121 -8.24 -12.59 9.86
C PHE A 121 -9.05 -11.39 10.37
N VAL A 122 -9.40 -10.45 9.49
CA VAL A 122 -10.20 -9.28 9.87
C VAL A 122 -11.67 -9.53 9.60
N GLU A 123 -12.47 -9.43 10.65
CA GLU A 123 -13.93 -9.34 10.58
C GLU A 123 -14.36 -8.01 11.20
N LEU A 124 -15.20 -7.26 10.48
CA LEU A 124 -15.73 -6.00 10.97
C LEU A 124 -16.95 -6.26 11.87
N PRO A 125 -17.09 -5.54 13.00
CA PRO A 125 -18.05 -5.88 14.05
C PRO A 125 -19.52 -5.62 13.69
N ASP A 126 -19.81 -4.64 12.83
CA ASP A 126 -21.16 -4.27 12.41
C ASP A 126 -21.19 -3.71 10.97
N GLU A 127 -22.40 -3.61 10.39
CA GLU A 127 -22.60 -3.08 9.03
C GLU A 127 -22.21 -1.60 8.92
N GLU A 128 -22.30 -0.85 10.02
CA GLU A 128 -21.91 0.56 10.08
C GLU A 128 -20.39 0.71 9.93
N ALA A 129 -19.61 -0.04 10.71
CA ALA A 129 -18.16 -0.15 10.55
C ALA A 129 -17.80 -0.61 9.13
N ALA A 130 -18.51 -1.60 8.59
CA ALA A 130 -18.26 -2.09 7.23
C ALA A 130 -18.46 -1.00 6.15
N SER A 131 -19.33 -0.03 6.39
CA SER A 131 -19.59 1.07 5.47
C SER A 131 -18.64 2.26 5.64
N GLU A 132 -18.18 2.52 6.87
CA GLU A 132 -17.41 3.73 7.20
C GLU A 132 -15.91 3.51 7.34
N ILE A 133 -15.46 2.36 7.85
CA ILE A 133 -14.04 2.14 8.09
C ILE A 133 -13.32 1.68 6.83
N TRP A 134 -12.27 2.39 6.46
CA TRP A 134 -11.35 1.95 5.42
C TRP A 134 -10.17 1.26 6.09
N TYR A 135 -10.35 -0.03 6.37
CA TYR A 135 -9.39 -0.82 7.14
C TYR A 135 -7.95 -0.70 6.61
N SER A 136 -7.74 -0.58 5.29
CA SER A 136 -6.41 -0.47 4.67
C SER A 136 -6.03 0.96 4.26
N ASN A 137 -6.64 1.99 4.84
CA ASN A 137 -6.38 3.39 4.45
C ASN A 137 -4.93 3.83 4.71
N ILE A 138 -4.19 3.09 5.54
CA ILE A 138 -2.74 3.28 5.70
C ILE A 138 -1.99 3.15 4.37
N LEU A 139 -2.42 2.24 3.48
CA LEU A 139 -1.80 2.05 2.17
C LEU A 139 -1.96 3.29 1.29
N CYS A 140 -3.13 3.94 1.34
CA CYS A 140 -3.39 5.19 0.64
C CYS A 140 -2.43 6.28 1.11
N GLY A 141 -2.25 6.40 2.42
CA GLY A 141 -1.27 7.32 3.01
C GLY A 141 0.15 7.04 2.55
N VAL A 142 0.58 5.77 2.58
CA VAL A 142 1.92 5.36 2.13
C VAL A 142 2.14 5.75 0.68
N LEU A 143 1.16 5.52 -0.20
CA LEU A 143 1.24 5.91 -1.61
C LEU A 143 1.36 7.42 -1.77
N ARG A 144 0.54 8.20 -1.06
CA ARG A 144 0.62 9.67 -1.11
C ARG A 144 1.99 10.17 -0.66
N GLY A 145 2.46 9.72 0.50
CA GLY A 145 3.76 10.13 1.04
C GLY A 145 4.94 9.74 0.15
N SER A 146 4.86 8.57 -0.48
CA SER A 146 5.92 8.10 -1.38
C SER A 146 5.94 8.85 -2.71
N LEU A 147 4.80 9.32 -3.20
CA LEU A 147 4.69 10.04 -4.49
C LEU A 147 4.92 11.55 -4.38
N GLU A 148 4.80 12.10 -3.18
CA GLU A 148 5.04 13.52 -2.92
C GLU A 148 6.53 13.88 -2.88
N MET A 149 7.37 12.90 -2.54
CA MET A 149 8.83 13.02 -2.41
C MET A 149 9.58 12.79 -3.73
#